data_AF-A0A7S4LKU4-F1
#
_entry.id   AF-A0A7S4LKU4-F1
#
_cell.length_a   1.000
_cell.length_b   1.000
_cell.length_c   1.000
_cell.angle_alpha   90.00
_cell.angle_beta   90.00
_cell.angle_gamma   90.00
#
_symmetry.space_group_name_H-M   'P 1'
#
loop_
_entity.id
_entity.type
_entity.pdbx_description
1 polymer ?
#
loop_
_entity_poly.entity_id
_entity_poly.type
_entity_poly.pdbx_seq_one_letter_code
_entity_poly.pdbx_strand_id
1 'polypeptide(L)'
;EDSLVGLRAAKAAGMKCIITPTASTANADFYAEGADAVVEDLVDVTIDSLFNAIYETGKVEDIKAPPPMAVPQLPMMTATDIFPATIIGAGRVGQALAAMNPAGNDVVLKRGQTVASHGLPLGPIYVCTRNDDLGPIIESTPADRRKDLVFFQNGMLDPLLEKYGLQLSPSNPNASTQCLVYFAVAKLGDKPMDGVTDLNPEGLTAAFGRHAESLARRLKSADMSCKVPDELNFQSMMLEKHIWICAFMLAGVKNGGVKIGEVEKDCTADVTVLISELLASCRLANPAVPFDDTATVTARLLAYARSVAHFPTAVKEFPWRNGYFWDISQAAVSEGKADPALTHSCCDPQLMAEDICPTWLKEYAPSVVPSDSSVAMFAATGEPARIVPATIIGGAPREMRCDRGLFGGAACGQGCGHEVHHHAHCVHS
;
A
#
# COMPACT_ATOMS: atom_id res chain seq x y z
N GLU A 1 33.66 10.36 13.26
CA GLU A 1 33.86 10.06 11.82
C GLU A 1 35.02 9.10 11.68
N ASP A 2 35.13 8.37 10.58
CA ASP A 2 36.17 7.35 10.39
C ASP A 2 36.84 7.42 8.99
N SER A 3 36.41 8.37 8.16
CA SER A 3 36.84 8.54 6.77
C SER A 3 37.19 10.00 6.44
N LEU A 4 38.07 10.20 5.45
CA LEU A 4 38.47 11.54 4.99
C LEU A 4 37.30 12.30 4.37
N VAL A 5 36.35 11.59 3.75
CA VAL A 5 35.16 12.18 3.14
C VAL A 5 34.24 12.74 4.22
N GLY A 6 33.97 11.95 5.27
CA GLY A 6 33.19 12.38 6.42
C GLY A 6 33.84 13.56 7.15
N LEU A 7 35.16 13.49 7.36
CA LEU A 7 35.94 14.59 7.94
C LEU A 7 35.77 15.89 7.14
N ARG A 8 36.04 15.85 5.83
CA ARG A 8 35.95 17.03 4.96
C ARG A 8 34.54 17.61 4.95
N ALA A 9 33.51 16.77 4.96
CA ALA A 9 32.12 17.22 5.05
C ALA A 9 31.85 17.92 6.39
N ALA A 10 32.28 17.35 7.52
CA ALA A 10 32.13 17.95 8.84
C ALA A 10 32.88 19.29 8.95
N LYS A 11 34.11 19.37 8.42
CA LYS A 11 34.90 20.61 8.42
C LYS A 11 34.31 21.66 7.48
N ALA A 12 33.80 21.27 6.32
CA ALA A 12 33.09 22.18 5.41
C ALA A 12 31.82 22.77 6.06
N ALA A 13 31.18 22.03 6.97
CA ALA A 13 30.06 22.50 7.78
C ALA A 13 30.48 23.30 9.03
N GLY A 14 31.78 23.54 9.23
CA GLY A 14 32.31 24.27 10.40
C GLY A 14 32.23 23.48 11.72
N MET A 15 32.00 22.17 11.66
CA MET A 15 31.88 21.33 12.86
C MET A 15 33.24 20.97 13.45
N LYS A 16 33.23 20.68 14.75
CA LYS A 16 34.32 19.96 15.41
C LYS A 16 34.19 18.47 15.07
N CYS A 17 35.29 17.84 14.67
CA CYS A 17 35.28 16.47 14.18
C CYS A 17 36.36 15.62 14.86
N ILE A 18 35.93 14.58 15.57
CA ILE A 18 36.79 13.53 16.12
C ILE A 18 36.78 12.36 15.13
N ILE A 19 37.97 11.81 14.88
CA ILE A 19 38.18 10.67 13.99
C ILE A 19 38.52 9.41 14.80
N THR A 20 37.85 8.32 14.48
CA THR A 20 38.17 6.95 14.92
C THR A 20 38.57 6.15 13.69
N PRO A 21 39.86 6.06 13.35
CA PRO A 21 40.30 5.41 12.11
C PRO A 21 39.90 3.94 12.08
N THR A 22 39.51 3.46 10.89
CA THR A 22 39.36 2.01 10.66
C THR A 22 40.65 1.44 10.08
N ALA A 23 40.74 0.11 9.98
CA ALA A 23 41.89 -0.55 9.36
C ALA A 23 42.19 -0.05 7.92
N SER A 24 41.16 0.39 7.17
CA SER A 24 41.32 0.90 5.80
C SER A 24 41.76 2.36 5.74
N THR A 25 41.61 3.13 6.85
CA THR A 25 41.97 4.54 6.93
C THR A 25 43.07 4.84 7.95
N ALA A 26 43.63 3.81 8.59
CA ALA A 26 44.66 3.94 9.63
C ALA A 26 45.90 4.75 9.20
N ASN A 27 46.24 4.73 7.90
CA ASN A 27 47.39 5.45 7.35
C ASN A 27 47.03 6.83 6.78
N ALA A 28 45.77 7.28 6.90
CA ALA A 28 45.35 8.57 6.39
C ALA A 28 45.76 9.71 7.35
N ASP A 29 46.23 10.82 6.79
CA ASP A 29 46.60 12.00 7.57
C ASP A 29 45.37 12.87 7.83
N PHE A 30 44.60 12.49 8.83
CA PHE A 30 43.37 13.20 9.22
C PHE A 30 43.63 14.59 9.81
N TYR A 31 44.79 14.82 10.43
CA TYR A 31 45.11 16.14 10.96
C TYR A 31 45.41 17.14 9.84
N ALA A 32 46.08 16.71 8.77
CA ALA A 32 46.27 17.54 7.58
C ALA A 32 44.93 17.96 6.93
N GLU A 33 43.90 17.14 7.07
CA GLU A 33 42.54 17.39 6.58
C GLU A 33 41.64 18.12 7.59
N GLY A 34 42.21 18.56 8.72
CA GLY A 34 41.55 19.44 9.68
C GLY A 34 40.76 18.72 10.78
N ALA A 35 41.05 17.46 11.07
CA ALA A 35 40.49 16.77 12.24
C ALA A 35 40.86 17.52 13.54
N ASP A 36 39.90 17.62 14.46
CA ASP A 36 40.12 18.25 15.76
C ASP A 36 40.72 17.27 16.77
N ALA A 37 40.49 15.96 16.58
CA ALA A 37 41.19 14.88 17.28
C ALA A 37 41.13 13.58 16.47
N VAL A 38 42.12 12.72 16.64
CA VAL A 38 42.15 11.35 16.11
C VAL A 38 42.44 10.42 17.27
N VAL A 39 41.55 9.47 17.53
CA VAL A 39 41.61 8.52 18.66
C VAL A 39 41.37 7.10 18.14
N GLU A 40 41.96 6.09 18.78
CA GLU A 40 41.83 4.69 18.32
C GLU A 40 40.42 4.13 18.56
N ASP A 41 39.82 4.47 19.70
CA ASP A 41 38.44 4.14 20.04
C ASP A 41 37.82 5.20 20.98
N LEU A 42 36.55 5.03 21.30
CA LEU A 42 35.78 5.90 22.20
C LEU A 42 35.23 5.14 23.41
N VAL A 43 35.89 4.04 23.82
CA VAL A 43 35.34 3.09 24.81
C VAL A 43 35.08 3.76 26.16
N ASP A 44 35.86 4.79 26.51
CA ASP A 44 35.73 5.55 27.77
C ASP A 44 35.00 6.91 27.60
N VAL A 45 34.40 7.18 26.44
CA VAL A 45 33.66 8.43 26.18
C VAL A 45 32.17 8.21 26.43
N THR A 46 31.60 8.91 27.41
CA THR A 46 30.16 8.89 27.69
C THR A 46 29.48 10.12 27.08
N ILE A 47 28.17 10.03 26.83
CA ILE A 47 27.37 11.21 26.45
C ILE A 47 27.54 12.32 27.48
N ASP A 48 27.57 11.97 28.77
CA ASP A 48 27.75 12.93 29.84
C ASP A 48 29.12 13.63 29.77
N SER A 49 30.21 12.93 29.40
CA SER A 49 31.52 13.58 29.26
C SER A 49 31.60 14.54 28.06
N LEU A 50 30.78 14.33 27.03
CA LEU A 50 30.70 15.20 25.84
C LEU A 50 29.88 16.48 26.10
N PHE A 51 28.82 16.38 26.90
CA PHE A 51 27.85 17.47 27.06
C PHE A 51 27.88 18.15 28.43
N ASN A 52 28.52 17.57 29.47
CA ASN A 52 28.58 18.20 30.80
C ASN A 52 29.30 19.56 30.79
N ALA A 53 30.32 19.76 29.96
CA ALA A 53 30.98 21.07 29.83
C ALA A 53 30.03 22.17 29.29
N ILE A 54 29.03 21.78 28.50
CA ILE A 54 27.99 22.67 27.95
C ILE A 54 26.94 22.98 29.03
N TYR A 55 26.60 22.01 29.87
CA TYR A 55 25.62 22.18 30.96
C TYR A 55 26.18 22.93 32.18
N GLU A 56 27.46 22.79 32.52
CA GLU A 56 28.05 23.37 33.73
C GLU A 56 28.44 24.84 33.60
N THR A 57 28.70 25.35 32.39
CA THR A 57 29.22 26.72 32.22
C THR A 57 28.20 27.77 31.77
N GLY A 58 27.02 27.35 31.29
CA GLY A 58 25.88 28.24 31.03
C GLY A 58 26.13 29.46 30.14
N LYS A 59 27.22 29.50 29.35
CA LYS A 59 27.60 30.63 28.51
C LYS A 59 27.89 30.18 27.08
N VAL A 60 26.94 30.39 26.19
CA VAL A 60 27.11 30.33 24.72
C VAL A 60 27.44 31.73 24.20
N GLU A 61 28.38 32.42 24.85
CA GLU A 61 28.83 33.76 24.41
C GLU A 61 30.35 33.74 24.37
N ASP A 62 30.89 33.71 23.13
CA ASP A 62 32.27 33.99 22.68
C ASP A 62 32.87 33.01 21.66
N ILE A 63 32.05 32.27 20.91
CA ILE A 63 32.49 31.75 19.61
C ILE A 63 32.22 32.82 18.55
N LYS A 64 33.20 33.71 18.31
CA LYS A 64 33.18 34.60 17.15
C LYS A 64 33.21 33.75 15.88
N ALA A 65 32.07 33.65 15.19
CA ALA A 65 32.01 33.09 13.85
C ALA A 65 32.94 33.91 12.92
N PRO A 66 33.80 33.26 12.11
CA PRO A 66 34.54 33.97 11.08
C PRO A 66 33.57 34.59 10.07
N PRO A 67 33.95 35.70 9.39
CA PRO A 67 33.08 36.38 8.45
C PRO A 67 32.69 35.42 7.31
N PRO A 68 31.43 35.43 6.84
CA PRO A 68 30.96 34.46 5.88
C PRO A 68 31.73 34.64 4.57
N MET A 69 32.51 33.64 4.17
CA MET A 69 32.78 33.46 2.75
C MET A 69 31.45 33.16 2.07
N ALA A 70 31.21 33.76 0.92
CA ALA A 70 30.04 33.53 0.10
C ALA A 70 30.02 32.07 -0.39
N VAL A 71 29.54 31.17 0.45
CA VAL A 71 28.92 29.92 0.05
C VAL A 71 27.72 30.32 -0.81
N PRO A 72 27.50 29.73 -2.00
CA PRO A 72 26.21 29.87 -2.67
C PRO A 72 25.17 29.46 -1.64
N GLN A 73 24.38 30.41 -1.15
CA GLN A 73 23.33 30.11 -0.19
C GLN A 73 22.42 29.10 -0.86
N LEU A 74 22.51 27.83 -0.45
CA LEU A 74 21.40 26.92 -0.63
C LEU A 74 20.22 27.62 0.04
N PRO A 75 19.13 27.90 -0.69
CA PRO A 75 18.03 28.66 -0.15
C PRO A 75 17.61 28.04 1.19
N MET A 76 17.48 28.85 2.24
CA MET A 76 16.97 28.37 3.53
C MET A 76 15.60 27.76 3.28
N MET A 77 15.53 26.43 3.30
CA MET A 77 14.28 25.75 3.07
C MET A 77 13.40 25.91 4.30
N THR A 78 12.21 26.47 4.10
CA THR A 78 11.22 26.60 5.15
C THR A 78 10.54 25.25 5.42
N ALA A 79 9.88 25.11 6.58
CA ALA A 79 9.07 23.93 6.89
C ALA A 79 7.95 23.66 5.85
N THR A 80 7.65 24.62 4.98
CA THR A 80 6.64 24.50 3.91
C THR A 80 7.21 24.15 2.54
N ASP A 81 8.53 24.07 2.37
CA ASP A 81 9.12 23.89 1.05
C ASP A 81 8.96 22.46 0.53
N ILE A 82 8.63 22.34 -0.76
CA ILE A 82 8.57 21.07 -1.47
C ILE A 82 9.97 20.73 -1.97
N PHE A 83 10.51 19.60 -1.49
CA PHE A 83 11.81 19.10 -1.93
C PHE A 83 11.73 18.66 -3.40
N PRO A 84 12.73 19.00 -4.24
CA PRO A 84 12.84 18.44 -5.57
C PRO A 84 13.01 16.93 -5.50
N ALA A 85 12.33 16.21 -6.37
CA ALA A 85 12.28 14.74 -6.36
C ALA A 85 12.76 14.14 -7.67
N THR A 86 13.22 12.89 -7.59
CA THR A 86 13.29 12.02 -8.77
C THR A 86 12.00 11.21 -8.83
N ILE A 87 11.36 11.13 -9.99
CA ILE A 87 10.07 10.45 -10.16
C ILE A 87 10.22 9.37 -11.23
N ILE A 88 10.18 8.10 -10.82
CA ILE A 88 10.30 6.96 -11.72
C ILE A 88 8.90 6.55 -12.17
N GLY A 89 8.62 6.73 -13.47
CA GLY A 89 7.33 6.40 -14.07
C GLY A 89 6.50 7.64 -14.36
N ALA A 90 6.54 8.08 -15.63
CA ALA A 90 5.77 9.22 -16.16
C ALA A 90 4.28 8.91 -16.41
N GLY A 91 3.68 8.02 -15.62
CA GLY A 91 2.26 7.69 -15.67
C GLY A 91 1.39 8.72 -14.96
N ARG A 92 0.11 8.37 -14.75
CA ARG A 92 -0.88 9.26 -14.10
C ARG A 92 -0.41 9.78 -12.74
N VAL A 93 0.04 8.88 -11.85
CA VAL A 93 0.49 9.24 -10.50
C VAL A 93 1.79 10.04 -10.53
N GLY A 94 2.81 9.58 -11.28
CA GLY A 94 4.10 10.29 -11.34
C GLY A 94 4.00 11.71 -11.90
N GLN A 95 3.15 11.90 -12.93
CA GLN A 95 2.91 13.23 -13.50
C GLN A 95 2.10 14.13 -12.56
N ALA A 96 1.14 13.57 -11.82
CA ALA A 96 0.44 14.31 -10.77
C ALA A 96 1.41 14.76 -9.67
N LEU A 97 2.31 13.88 -9.19
CA LEU A 97 3.33 14.23 -8.20
C LEU A 97 4.29 15.31 -8.71
N ALA A 98 4.70 15.27 -9.98
CA ALA A 98 5.52 16.31 -10.58
C ALA A 98 4.79 17.66 -10.60
N ALA A 99 3.50 17.67 -10.95
CA ALA A 99 2.67 18.87 -10.99
C ALA A 99 2.42 19.48 -9.58
N MET A 100 2.57 18.70 -8.52
CA MET A 100 2.46 19.17 -7.12
C MET A 100 3.69 19.97 -6.65
N ASN A 101 4.78 19.98 -7.42
CA ASN A 101 5.95 20.81 -7.14
C ASN A 101 5.89 22.12 -7.95
N PRO A 102 5.53 23.26 -7.35
CA PRO A 102 5.42 24.52 -8.08
C PRO A 102 6.76 25.03 -8.61
N ALA A 103 7.90 24.59 -8.05
CA ALA A 103 9.23 24.98 -8.52
C ALA A 103 9.62 24.30 -9.84
N GLY A 104 8.92 23.22 -10.25
CA GLY A 104 9.13 22.56 -11.54
C GLY A 104 10.53 21.96 -11.72
N ASN A 105 11.25 21.70 -10.63
CA ASN A 105 12.64 21.21 -10.64
C ASN A 105 12.76 19.72 -10.30
N ASP A 106 11.65 18.97 -10.42
CA ASP A 106 11.69 17.51 -10.35
C ASP A 106 12.28 16.90 -11.62
N VAL A 107 12.87 15.71 -11.49
CA VAL A 107 13.32 14.91 -12.63
C VAL A 107 12.39 13.72 -12.81
N VAL A 108 11.64 13.69 -13.91
CA VAL A 108 10.76 12.56 -14.25
C VAL A 108 11.48 11.59 -15.19
N LEU A 109 11.71 10.38 -14.71
CA LEU A 109 12.32 9.29 -15.46
C LEU A 109 11.25 8.44 -16.17
N LYS A 110 11.41 8.29 -17.48
CA LYS A 110 10.62 7.41 -18.35
C LYS A 110 11.25 6.02 -18.43
N ARG A 111 10.52 5.10 -19.06
CA ARG A 111 11.00 3.71 -19.28
C ARG A 111 12.38 3.72 -19.95
N GLY A 112 13.31 2.94 -19.39
CA GLY A 112 14.68 2.82 -19.87
C GLY A 112 15.66 3.86 -19.32
N GLN A 113 15.17 4.86 -18.57
CA GLN A 113 16.03 5.80 -17.85
C GLN A 113 16.28 5.28 -16.43
N THR A 114 17.50 5.44 -15.93
CA THR A 114 17.92 4.95 -14.61
C THR A 114 18.21 6.10 -13.65
N VAL A 115 18.19 5.79 -12.37
CA VAL A 115 18.64 6.73 -11.33
C VAL A 115 20.16 6.82 -11.43
N ALA A 116 20.67 7.95 -11.92
CA ALA A 116 22.11 8.20 -11.97
C ALA A 116 22.64 8.65 -10.60
N SER A 117 23.89 8.31 -10.27
CA SER A 117 24.56 8.72 -9.03
C SER A 117 24.80 10.23 -8.94
N HIS A 118 24.81 10.94 -10.08
CA HIS A 118 25.09 12.37 -10.17
C HIS A 118 24.05 13.09 -11.04
N GLY A 119 23.73 14.34 -10.68
CA GLY A 119 22.82 15.20 -11.44
C GLY A 119 21.33 15.05 -11.11
N LEU A 120 20.97 14.12 -10.22
CA LEU A 120 19.60 13.99 -9.71
C LEU A 120 19.43 14.72 -8.37
N PRO A 121 18.21 15.20 -8.06
CA PRO A 121 17.91 15.79 -6.77
C PRO A 121 18.33 14.95 -5.56
N LEU A 122 18.89 15.64 -4.56
CA LEU A 122 19.10 15.13 -3.20
C LEU A 122 17.77 15.20 -2.44
N GLY A 123 16.87 14.29 -2.77
CA GLY A 123 15.51 14.25 -2.26
C GLY A 123 14.86 12.88 -2.46
N PRO A 124 13.54 12.78 -2.22
CA PRO A 124 12.81 11.52 -2.37
C PRO A 124 12.85 11.02 -3.81
N ILE A 125 12.83 9.69 -3.96
CA ILE A 125 12.74 9.00 -5.24
C ILE A 125 11.37 8.30 -5.29
N TYR A 126 10.38 8.95 -5.90
CA TYR A 126 9.03 8.41 -6.00
C TYR A 126 8.95 7.32 -7.07
N VAL A 127 8.54 6.11 -6.68
CA VAL A 127 8.40 4.96 -7.58
C VAL A 127 6.94 4.78 -7.97
N CYS A 128 6.59 5.18 -9.18
CA CYS A 128 5.22 5.19 -9.71
C CYS A 128 5.01 4.20 -10.86
N THR A 129 5.78 3.11 -10.87
CA THR A 129 5.69 1.99 -11.83
C THR A 129 4.84 0.84 -11.29
N ARG A 130 4.72 -0.25 -12.06
CA ARG A 130 4.03 -1.48 -11.62
C ARG A 130 4.92 -2.30 -10.67
N ASN A 131 4.31 -3.22 -9.93
CA ASN A 131 5.02 -4.08 -8.97
C ASN A 131 6.14 -4.90 -9.64
N ASP A 132 5.89 -5.41 -10.84
CA ASP A 132 6.86 -6.25 -11.57
C ASP A 132 8.13 -5.49 -11.99
N ASP A 133 8.07 -4.15 -12.05
CA ASP A 133 9.21 -3.31 -12.39
C ASP A 133 10.09 -2.97 -11.16
N LEU A 134 9.63 -3.26 -9.93
CA LEU A 134 10.27 -2.78 -8.70
C LEU A 134 11.69 -3.35 -8.49
N GLY A 135 11.88 -4.65 -8.70
CA GLY A 135 13.18 -5.29 -8.54
C GLY A 135 14.28 -4.63 -9.40
N PRO A 136 14.09 -4.55 -10.73
CA PRO A 136 15.02 -3.85 -11.62
C PRO A 136 15.26 -2.38 -11.24
N ILE A 137 14.23 -1.68 -10.76
CA ILE A 137 14.37 -0.29 -10.29
C ILE A 137 15.27 -0.21 -9.06
N ILE A 138 15.06 -1.06 -8.06
CA ILE A 138 15.89 -1.10 -6.84
C ILE A 138 17.35 -1.44 -7.20
N GLU A 139 17.55 -2.42 -8.08
CA GLU A 139 18.88 -2.85 -8.53
C GLU A 139 19.63 -1.74 -9.26
N SER A 140 18.94 -1.02 -10.15
CA SER A 140 19.51 0.11 -10.88
C SER A 140 19.69 1.38 -10.04
N THR A 141 19.07 1.45 -8.86
CA THR A 141 19.22 2.59 -7.94
C THR A 141 20.55 2.45 -7.19
N PRO A 142 21.40 3.50 -7.16
CA PRO A 142 22.64 3.52 -6.39
C PRO A 142 22.41 3.09 -4.94
N ALA A 143 23.27 2.21 -4.41
CA ALA A 143 23.04 1.54 -3.12
C ALA A 143 22.82 2.52 -1.96
N ASP A 144 23.56 3.63 -1.95
CA ASP A 144 23.47 4.71 -0.97
C ASP A 144 22.16 5.52 -1.06
N ARG A 145 21.48 5.46 -2.22
CA ARG A 145 20.21 6.15 -2.51
C ARG A 145 18.97 5.26 -2.39
N ARG A 146 19.11 3.94 -2.24
CA ARG A 146 17.95 3.02 -2.15
C ARG A 146 17.02 3.33 -0.98
N LYS A 147 17.58 3.79 0.14
CA LYS A 147 16.79 4.27 1.29
C LYS A 147 15.89 5.47 0.95
N ASP A 148 16.20 6.21 -0.11
CA ASP A 148 15.39 7.36 -0.55
C ASP A 148 14.23 6.98 -1.48
N LEU A 149 14.09 5.69 -1.82
CA LEU A 149 12.94 5.18 -2.54
C LEU A 149 11.66 5.34 -1.71
N VAL A 150 10.61 5.75 -2.40
CA VAL A 150 9.26 5.89 -1.85
C VAL A 150 8.30 5.12 -2.73
N PHE A 151 7.72 4.05 -2.18
CA PHE A 151 6.87 3.12 -2.91
C PHE A 151 5.39 3.51 -2.81
N PHE A 152 4.68 3.46 -3.94
CA PHE A 152 3.25 3.81 -4.07
C PHE A 152 2.37 2.62 -4.46
N GLN A 153 2.97 1.44 -4.52
CA GLN A 153 2.35 0.24 -5.07
C GLN A 153 1.25 -0.29 -4.14
N ASN A 154 0.25 -0.94 -4.75
CA ASN A 154 -0.73 -1.71 -3.99
C ASN A 154 -0.19 -3.11 -3.72
N GLY A 155 -0.63 -3.71 -2.62
CA GLY A 155 -0.22 -5.05 -2.22
C GLY A 155 0.84 -5.07 -1.13
N MET A 156 1.26 -6.27 -0.72
CA MET A 156 2.29 -6.52 0.27
C MET A 156 3.67 -6.55 -0.39
N LEU A 157 4.48 -5.53 -0.11
CA LEU A 157 5.83 -5.41 -0.67
C LEU A 157 6.91 -6.04 0.22
N ASP A 158 6.58 -6.38 1.47
CA ASP A 158 7.55 -6.77 2.50
C ASP A 158 8.53 -7.86 2.03
N PRO A 159 8.12 -8.97 1.39
CA PRO A 159 9.06 -9.99 0.91
C PRO A 159 10.09 -9.44 -0.10
N LEU A 160 9.66 -8.51 -0.96
CA LEU A 160 10.55 -7.85 -1.92
C LEU A 160 11.48 -6.88 -1.19
N LEU A 161 10.97 -6.07 -0.27
CA LEU A 161 11.76 -5.07 0.43
C LEU A 161 12.79 -5.72 1.37
N GLU A 162 12.43 -6.80 2.05
CA GLU A 162 13.34 -7.61 2.86
C GLU A 162 14.49 -8.17 2.04
N LYS A 163 14.23 -8.70 0.85
CA LYS A 163 15.26 -9.20 -0.09
C LYS A 163 16.35 -8.14 -0.37
N TYR A 164 15.99 -6.86 -0.38
CA TYR A 164 16.93 -5.75 -0.63
C TYR A 164 17.35 -5.00 0.65
N GLY A 165 16.91 -5.43 1.84
CA GLY A 165 17.21 -4.77 3.11
C GLY A 165 16.51 -3.42 3.31
N LEU A 166 15.37 -3.20 2.62
CA LEU A 166 14.62 -1.94 2.58
C LEU A 166 13.31 -1.97 3.37
N GLN A 167 13.02 -3.08 4.06
CA GLN A 167 11.81 -3.27 4.84
C GLN A 167 11.67 -2.24 5.96
N LEU A 168 10.43 -1.93 6.31
CA LEU A 168 10.11 -1.01 7.39
C LEU A 168 10.53 -1.60 8.72
N SER A 169 11.35 -0.85 9.45
CA SER A 169 11.70 -1.15 10.85
C SER A 169 12.38 0.07 11.47
N PRO A 170 12.13 0.42 12.75
CA PRO A 170 12.77 1.56 13.41
C PRO A 170 14.29 1.36 13.55
N SER A 171 14.74 0.11 13.56
CA SER A 171 16.15 -0.24 13.66
C SER A 171 16.82 -0.45 12.30
N ASN A 172 16.08 -0.39 11.18
CA ASN A 172 16.66 -0.51 9.85
C ASN A 172 17.01 0.89 9.30
N PRO A 173 18.31 1.30 9.30
CA PRO A 173 18.71 2.61 8.76
C PRO A 173 18.52 2.73 7.25
N ASN A 174 18.31 1.60 6.56
CA ASN A 174 18.07 1.52 5.13
C ASN A 174 16.58 1.39 4.77
N ALA A 175 15.68 1.42 5.76
CA ALA A 175 14.24 1.35 5.52
C ALA A 175 13.81 2.39 4.50
N SER A 176 13.12 1.92 3.47
CA SER A 176 12.53 2.77 2.43
C SER A 176 11.18 3.31 2.88
N THR A 177 10.72 4.40 2.27
CA THR A 177 9.39 4.95 2.60
C THR A 177 8.31 4.19 1.83
N GLN A 178 7.20 3.88 2.48
CA GLN A 178 6.02 3.32 1.83
C GLN A 178 4.84 4.29 1.92
N CYS A 179 4.05 4.40 0.86
CA CYS A 179 2.84 5.21 0.80
C CYS A 179 1.62 4.35 0.42
N LEU A 180 0.63 4.34 1.32
CA LEU A 180 -0.69 3.79 1.11
C LEU A 180 -1.54 4.80 0.35
N VAL A 181 -1.53 4.70 -0.97
CA VAL A 181 -2.30 5.60 -1.84
C VAL A 181 -3.80 5.34 -1.72
N TYR A 182 -4.58 6.35 -1.33
CA TYR A 182 -6.05 6.35 -1.39
C TYR A 182 -6.62 7.44 -2.29
N PHE A 183 -5.76 8.11 -3.07
CA PHE A 183 -6.20 9.05 -4.10
C PHE A 183 -6.24 8.40 -5.48
N ALA A 184 -7.09 8.94 -6.35
CA ALA A 184 -7.22 8.51 -7.72
C ALA A 184 -6.86 9.63 -8.70
N VAL A 185 -6.16 9.27 -9.78
CA VAL A 185 -5.98 10.14 -10.94
C VAL A 185 -6.70 9.45 -12.10
N ALA A 186 -7.85 9.97 -12.50
CA ALA A 186 -8.71 9.32 -13.49
C ALA A 186 -8.00 9.20 -14.84
N LYS A 187 -7.51 10.31 -15.38
CA LYS A 187 -6.75 10.39 -16.64
C LYS A 187 -5.47 11.20 -16.46
N LEU A 188 -4.55 11.02 -17.39
CA LEU A 188 -3.29 11.75 -17.39
C LEU A 188 -3.56 13.27 -17.50
N GLY A 189 -3.04 14.04 -16.56
CA GLY A 189 -3.24 15.50 -16.49
C GLY A 189 -4.44 15.93 -15.64
N ASP A 190 -5.30 15.00 -15.22
CA ASP A 190 -6.37 15.32 -14.27
C ASP A 190 -5.79 15.64 -12.90
N LYS A 191 -6.48 16.52 -12.15
CA LYS A 191 -6.19 16.70 -10.73
C LYS A 191 -6.48 15.40 -9.98
N PRO A 192 -5.64 15.00 -9.01
CA PRO A 192 -5.93 13.87 -8.15
C PRO A 192 -7.20 14.15 -7.34
N MET A 193 -7.98 13.09 -7.09
CA MET A 193 -9.13 13.09 -6.20
C MET A 193 -8.73 12.38 -4.91
N ASP A 194 -8.95 13.05 -3.77
CA ASP A 194 -8.55 12.53 -2.47
C ASP A 194 -9.44 11.40 -1.96
N GLY A 195 -8.87 10.52 -1.15
CA GLY A 195 -9.52 9.38 -0.52
C GLY A 195 -10.26 9.73 0.76
N VAL A 196 -11.07 10.80 0.72
CA VAL A 196 -11.89 11.25 1.85
C VAL A 196 -13.22 10.50 1.83
N THR A 197 -13.69 10.08 2.99
CA THR A 197 -14.98 9.38 3.15
C THR A 197 -15.80 10.01 4.28
N ASP A 198 -17.05 9.58 4.42
CA ASP A 198 -17.93 9.94 5.54
C ASP A 198 -17.41 9.47 6.90
N LEU A 199 -16.65 8.37 6.94
CA LEU A 199 -16.02 7.84 8.16
C LEU A 199 -14.57 8.29 8.35
N ASN A 200 -13.94 8.84 7.31
CA ASN A 200 -12.58 9.36 7.32
C ASN A 200 -12.53 10.73 6.62
N PRO A 201 -13.14 11.78 7.21
CA PRO A 201 -13.12 13.13 6.67
C PRO A 201 -11.70 13.73 6.58
N GLU A 202 -10.76 13.20 7.36
CA GLU A 202 -9.34 13.56 7.35
C GLU A 202 -8.54 12.87 6.23
N GLY A 203 -9.17 11.95 5.49
CA GLY A 203 -8.58 11.20 4.39
C GLY A 203 -7.81 9.94 4.78
N LEU A 204 -7.65 9.03 3.81
CA LEU A 204 -7.11 7.68 4.05
C LEU A 204 -5.65 7.51 3.62
N THR A 205 -5.11 8.39 2.78
CA THR A 205 -3.72 8.28 2.31
C THR A 205 -2.77 8.37 3.50
N ALA A 206 -1.79 7.47 3.57
CA ALA A 206 -0.79 7.45 4.64
C ALA A 206 0.61 7.14 4.11
N ALA A 207 1.63 7.64 4.78
CA ALA A 207 3.02 7.35 4.46
C ALA A 207 3.82 7.09 5.74
N PHE A 208 4.76 6.14 5.68
CA PHE A 208 5.68 5.84 6.77
C PHE A 208 7.09 5.62 6.23
N GLY A 209 8.08 6.12 6.98
CA GLY A 209 9.48 6.13 6.60
C GLY A 209 10.05 7.54 6.44
N ARG A 210 11.34 7.61 6.10
CA ARG A 210 12.14 8.85 6.16
C ARG A 210 11.63 10.01 5.30
N HIS A 211 10.92 9.71 4.21
CA HIS A 211 10.38 10.72 3.29
C HIS A 211 8.88 10.95 3.48
N ALA A 212 8.25 10.35 4.51
CA ALA A 212 6.81 10.44 4.73
C ALA A 212 6.33 11.89 4.92
N GLU A 213 7.01 12.68 5.74
CA GLU A 213 6.67 14.10 5.91
C GLU A 213 6.87 14.93 4.63
N SER A 214 7.93 14.63 3.87
CA SER A 214 8.16 15.30 2.58
C SER A 214 7.06 14.99 1.58
N LEU A 215 6.59 13.74 1.55
CA LEU A 215 5.47 13.34 0.72
C LEU A 215 4.16 13.99 1.19
N ALA A 216 3.90 14.01 2.51
CA ALA A 216 2.72 14.64 3.06
C ALA A 216 2.65 16.14 2.73
N ARG A 217 3.78 16.87 2.80
CA ARG A 217 3.87 18.27 2.36
C ARG A 217 3.56 18.43 0.88
N ARG A 218 4.10 17.55 0.03
CA ARG A 218 3.83 17.55 -1.41
C ARG A 218 2.39 17.24 -1.76
N LEU A 219 1.74 16.32 -1.04
CA LEU A 219 0.32 16.05 -1.24
C LEU A 219 -0.52 17.26 -0.79
N LYS A 220 -0.16 17.86 0.35
CA LYS A 220 -0.84 19.06 0.87
C LYS A 220 -0.77 20.27 -0.08
N SER A 221 0.30 20.43 -0.87
CA SER A 221 0.38 21.53 -1.85
C SER A 221 -0.65 21.44 -2.99
N ALA A 222 -1.31 20.28 -3.14
CA ALA A 222 -2.42 20.06 -4.06
C ALA A 222 -3.73 19.73 -3.34
N ASP A 223 -3.90 20.19 -2.10
CA ASP A 223 -5.11 19.99 -1.28
C ASP A 223 -5.44 18.51 -1.03
N MET A 224 -4.42 17.64 -1.01
CA MET A 224 -4.56 16.22 -0.73
C MET A 224 -4.16 15.90 0.71
N SER A 225 -4.89 15.00 1.35
CA SER A 225 -4.57 14.44 2.66
C SER A 225 -3.40 13.46 2.61
N CYS A 226 -2.64 13.39 3.69
CA CYS A 226 -1.66 12.34 3.95
C CYS A 226 -1.37 12.25 5.44
N LYS A 227 -1.63 11.09 6.04
CA LYS A 227 -1.25 10.76 7.41
C LYS A 227 0.21 10.34 7.47
N VAL A 228 0.87 10.65 8.58
CA VAL A 228 2.23 10.15 8.92
C VAL A 228 2.13 9.45 10.28
N PRO A 229 1.57 8.23 10.32
CA PRO A 229 1.40 7.49 11.57
C PRO A 229 2.74 6.94 12.11
N ASP A 230 2.73 6.42 13.33
CA ASP A 230 3.81 5.52 13.79
C ASP A 230 3.76 4.16 13.07
N GLU A 231 4.76 3.32 13.31
CA GLU A 231 4.93 2.05 12.61
C GLU A 231 3.74 1.09 12.76
N LEU A 232 3.28 0.86 13.99
CA LEU A 232 2.21 -0.11 14.26
C LEU A 232 0.89 0.37 13.67
N ASN A 233 0.62 1.68 13.77
CA ASN A 233 -0.54 2.28 13.13
C ASN A 233 -0.43 2.25 11.59
N PHE A 234 0.76 2.46 11.02
CA PHE A 234 0.97 2.29 9.58
C PHE A 234 0.71 0.86 9.11
N GLN A 235 1.23 -0.13 9.83
CA GLN A 235 1.02 -1.55 9.53
C GLN A 235 -0.47 -1.94 9.60
N SER A 236 -1.19 -1.44 10.61
CA SER A 236 -2.65 -1.62 10.71
C SER A 236 -3.37 -1.07 9.48
N MET A 237 -3.06 0.18 9.09
CA MET A 237 -3.64 0.81 7.89
C MET A 237 -3.26 0.08 6.60
N MET A 238 -2.04 -0.43 6.49
CA MET A 238 -1.55 -1.18 5.33
C MET A 238 -2.34 -2.47 5.17
N LEU A 239 -2.50 -3.22 6.25
CA LEU A 239 -3.24 -4.49 6.26
C LEU A 239 -4.73 -4.26 6.03
N GLU A 240 -5.34 -3.20 6.59
CA GLU A 240 -6.73 -2.84 6.31
C GLU A 240 -6.94 -2.47 4.83
N LYS A 241 -6.04 -1.68 4.22
CA LYS A 241 -6.06 -1.39 2.78
C LYS A 241 -5.95 -2.68 1.95
N HIS A 242 -5.10 -3.59 2.41
CA HIS A 242 -4.86 -4.86 1.74
C HIS A 242 -6.09 -5.78 1.81
N ILE A 243 -6.75 -5.87 2.97
CA ILE A 243 -8.04 -6.56 3.14
C ILE A 243 -9.06 -5.98 2.15
N TRP A 244 -9.18 -4.65 2.07
CA TRP A 244 -10.14 -3.99 1.19
C TRP A 244 -9.97 -4.43 -0.27
N ILE A 245 -8.75 -4.31 -0.82
CA ILE A 245 -8.52 -4.59 -2.23
C ILE A 245 -8.68 -6.08 -2.54
N CYS A 246 -8.31 -6.97 -1.61
CA CYS A 246 -8.47 -8.41 -1.80
C CYS A 246 -9.95 -8.83 -1.71
N ALA A 247 -10.66 -8.41 -0.66
CA ALA A 247 -12.05 -8.79 -0.43
C ALA A 247 -13.00 -8.24 -1.51
N PHE A 248 -12.94 -6.94 -1.83
CA PHE A 248 -13.87 -6.34 -2.78
C PHE A 248 -13.66 -6.84 -4.21
N MET A 249 -12.40 -6.98 -4.64
CA MET A 249 -12.11 -7.45 -6.00
C MET A 249 -12.54 -8.91 -6.18
N LEU A 250 -12.30 -9.74 -5.15
CA LEU A 250 -12.70 -11.14 -5.19
C LEU A 250 -14.22 -11.30 -5.12
N ALA A 251 -14.90 -10.59 -4.21
CA ALA A 251 -16.35 -10.60 -4.11
C ALA A 251 -17.02 -10.19 -5.43
N GLY A 252 -16.53 -9.14 -6.08
CA GLY A 252 -17.09 -8.69 -7.34
C GLY A 252 -16.90 -9.67 -8.49
N VAL A 253 -15.71 -10.26 -8.61
CA VAL A 253 -15.43 -11.31 -9.61
C VAL A 253 -16.28 -12.55 -9.36
N LYS A 254 -16.40 -13.02 -8.11
CA LYS A 254 -17.26 -14.14 -7.71
C LYS A 254 -18.74 -13.91 -8.07
N ASN A 255 -19.18 -12.65 -8.03
CA ASN A 255 -20.54 -12.23 -8.35
C ASN A 255 -20.72 -11.78 -9.82
N GLY A 256 -19.88 -12.28 -10.75
CA GLY A 256 -20.05 -12.03 -12.18
C GLY A 256 -19.32 -10.80 -12.72
N GLY A 257 -18.31 -10.30 -12.00
CA GLY A 257 -17.51 -9.15 -12.42
C GLY A 257 -18.22 -7.81 -12.23
N VAL A 258 -19.04 -7.69 -11.19
CA VAL A 258 -19.79 -6.49 -10.84
C VAL A 258 -18.88 -5.31 -10.46
N LYS A 259 -19.42 -4.09 -10.37
CA LYS A 259 -18.64 -2.92 -9.93
C LYS A 259 -18.50 -2.88 -8.41
N ILE A 260 -17.54 -2.10 -7.90
CA ILE A 260 -17.32 -1.95 -6.45
C ILE A 260 -18.60 -1.51 -5.71
N GLY A 261 -19.39 -0.59 -6.29
CA GLY A 261 -20.65 -0.15 -5.68
C GLY A 261 -21.73 -1.24 -5.64
N GLU A 262 -21.74 -2.14 -6.62
CA GLU A 262 -22.63 -3.30 -6.65
C GLU A 262 -22.19 -4.34 -5.61
N VAL A 263 -20.88 -4.51 -5.39
CA VAL A 263 -20.38 -5.33 -4.27
C VAL A 263 -20.81 -4.76 -2.92
N GLU A 264 -20.66 -3.45 -2.72
CA GLU A 264 -21.02 -2.76 -1.48
C GLU A 264 -22.52 -2.87 -1.16
N LYS A 265 -23.38 -2.82 -2.19
CA LYS A 265 -24.84 -2.75 -2.04
C LYS A 265 -25.54 -4.11 -2.15
N ASP A 266 -25.19 -4.90 -3.16
CA ASP A 266 -25.94 -6.09 -3.57
C ASP A 266 -25.20 -7.38 -3.16
N CYS A 267 -23.89 -7.31 -2.90
CA CYS A 267 -23.05 -8.43 -2.43
C CYS A 267 -22.45 -8.20 -1.03
N THR A 268 -23.08 -7.36 -0.19
CA THR A 268 -22.53 -6.95 1.10
C THR A 268 -22.24 -8.12 2.03
N ALA A 269 -23.09 -9.16 2.01
CA ALA A 269 -22.90 -10.36 2.82
C ALA A 269 -21.62 -11.11 2.44
N ASP A 270 -21.40 -11.31 1.13
CA ASP A 270 -20.22 -11.99 0.61
C ASP A 270 -18.93 -11.25 0.97
N VAL A 271 -18.89 -9.92 0.74
CA VAL A 271 -17.69 -9.14 1.04
C VAL A 271 -17.43 -9.04 2.54
N THR A 272 -18.48 -9.04 3.38
CA THR A 272 -18.33 -9.02 4.85
C THR A 272 -17.71 -10.32 5.37
N VAL A 273 -18.10 -11.48 4.82
CA VAL A 273 -17.46 -12.76 5.14
C VAL A 273 -15.97 -12.72 4.81
N LEU A 274 -15.62 -12.27 3.60
CA LEU A 274 -14.23 -12.13 3.18
C LEU A 274 -13.46 -11.16 4.08
N ILE A 275 -14.01 -9.98 4.39
CA ILE A 275 -13.35 -9.03 5.30
C ILE A 275 -13.07 -9.67 6.67
N SER A 276 -14.04 -10.40 7.22
CA SER A 276 -13.88 -11.06 8.52
C SER A 276 -12.76 -12.11 8.51
N GLU A 277 -12.73 -12.95 7.47
CA GLU A 277 -11.70 -13.97 7.27
C GLU A 277 -10.31 -13.37 7.09
N LEU A 278 -10.17 -12.39 6.19
CA LEU A 278 -8.89 -11.75 5.92
C LEU A 278 -8.38 -10.98 7.14
N LEU A 279 -9.26 -10.36 7.92
CA LEU A 279 -8.90 -9.73 9.19
C LEU A 279 -8.43 -10.76 10.23
N ALA A 280 -9.04 -11.94 10.28
CA ALA A 280 -8.58 -13.03 11.14
C ALA A 280 -7.18 -13.50 10.74
N SER A 281 -6.91 -13.66 9.44
CA SER A 281 -5.57 -13.96 8.92
C SER A 281 -4.55 -12.88 9.27
N CYS A 282 -4.91 -11.60 9.17
CA CYS A 282 -4.03 -10.50 9.59
C CYS A 282 -3.70 -10.55 11.08
N ARG A 283 -4.70 -10.80 11.95
CA ARG A 283 -4.49 -10.92 13.41
C ARG A 283 -3.62 -12.12 13.76
N LEU A 284 -3.78 -13.24 13.05
CA LEU A 284 -2.96 -14.44 13.22
C LEU A 284 -1.49 -14.19 12.85
N ALA A 285 -1.25 -13.56 11.70
CA ALA A 285 0.09 -13.30 11.18
C ALA A 285 0.80 -12.13 11.88
N ASN A 286 0.05 -11.18 12.45
CA ASN A 286 0.59 -9.94 12.99
C ASN A 286 0.03 -9.64 14.40
N PRO A 287 0.37 -10.45 15.43
CA PRO A 287 -0.22 -10.34 16.77
C PRO A 287 0.09 -9.02 17.51
N ALA A 288 1.12 -8.28 17.07
CA ALA A 288 1.49 -6.99 17.64
C ALA A 288 0.75 -5.79 17.00
N VAL A 289 0.13 -5.99 15.84
CA VAL A 289 -0.54 -4.90 15.11
C VAL A 289 -1.92 -4.63 15.74
N PRO A 290 -2.23 -3.38 16.12
CA PRO A 290 -3.52 -3.06 16.68
C PRO A 290 -4.59 -3.05 15.58
N PHE A 291 -5.58 -3.91 15.71
CA PHE A 291 -6.77 -3.91 14.86
C PHE A 291 -8.00 -3.55 15.67
N ASP A 292 -8.84 -2.68 15.12
CA ASP A 292 -10.20 -2.49 15.61
C ASP A 292 -11.03 -3.78 15.44
N ASP A 293 -12.21 -3.79 16.06
CA ASP A 293 -13.16 -4.89 15.88
C ASP A 293 -13.62 -5.03 14.42
N THR A 294 -14.11 -6.22 14.08
CA THR A 294 -14.50 -6.55 12.70
C THR A 294 -15.61 -5.65 12.16
N ALA A 295 -16.55 -5.20 12.99
CA ALA A 295 -17.66 -4.35 12.55
C ALA A 295 -17.15 -2.94 12.20
N THR A 296 -16.26 -2.39 13.03
CA THR A 296 -15.61 -1.10 12.79
C THR A 296 -14.77 -1.12 11.51
N VAL A 297 -13.92 -2.14 11.31
CA VAL A 297 -13.15 -2.30 10.07
C VAL A 297 -14.08 -2.41 8.86
N THR A 298 -15.09 -3.29 8.92
CA THR A 298 -16.04 -3.51 7.82
C THR A 298 -16.75 -2.21 7.42
N ALA A 299 -17.20 -1.40 8.40
CA ALA A 299 -17.87 -0.14 8.14
C ALA A 299 -16.98 0.85 7.37
N ARG A 300 -15.70 1.00 7.74
CA ARG A 300 -14.74 1.85 7.03
C ARG A 300 -14.47 1.36 5.61
N LEU A 301 -14.33 0.05 5.44
CA LEU A 301 -14.07 -0.55 4.13
C LEU A 301 -15.26 -0.37 3.17
N LEU A 302 -16.49 -0.50 3.66
CA LEU A 302 -17.72 -0.19 2.90
C LEU A 302 -17.81 1.32 2.58
N ALA A 303 -17.46 2.19 3.53
CA ALA A 303 -17.43 3.64 3.31
C ALA A 303 -16.47 4.03 2.19
N TYR A 304 -15.27 3.46 2.17
CA TYR A 304 -14.35 3.69 1.06
C TYR A 304 -14.87 3.11 -0.26
N ALA A 305 -15.50 1.93 -0.25
CA ALA A 305 -16.08 1.36 -1.47
C ALA A 305 -17.11 2.29 -2.14
N ARG A 306 -17.90 3.04 -1.35
CA ARG A 306 -18.83 4.05 -1.89
C ARG A 306 -18.14 5.18 -2.65
N SER A 307 -16.96 5.64 -2.21
CA SER A 307 -16.24 6.73 -2.90
C SER A 307 -15.66 6.29 -4.25
N VAL A 308 -15.44 4.98 -4.43
CA VAL A 308 -14.89 4.36 -5.64
C VAL A 308 -15.88 3.42 -6.34
N ALA A 309 -17.18 3.61 -6.11
CA ALA A 309 -18.25 2.70 -6.53
C ALA A 309 -18.28 2.36 -8.04
N HIS A 310 -17.78 3.25 -8.88
CA HIS A 310 -17.82 3.12 -10.35
C HIS A 310 -16.70 2.23 -10.92
N PHE A 311 -15.67 1.90 -10.13
CA PHE A 311 -14.55 1.10 -10.61
C PHE A 311 -14.96 -0.38 -10.82
N PRO A 312 -14.44 -1.04 -11.87
CA PRO A 312 -14.68 -2.45 -12.11
C PRO A 312 -13.89 -3.30 -11.10
N THR A 313 -14.45 -4.44 -10.69
CA THR A 313 -13.70 -5.43 -9.90
C THR A 313 -12.85 -6.31 -10.81
N ALA A 314 -11.62 -6.61 -10.39
CA ALA A 314 -10.76 -7.58 -11.06
C ALA A 314 -9.68 -8.09 -10.09
N VAL A 315 -9.47 -9.39 -10.06
CA VAL A 315 -8.33 -9.99 -9.38
C VAL A 315 -7.09 -9.76 -10.24
N LYS A 316 -6.04 -9.18 -9.65
CA LYS A 316 -4.77 -8.84 -10.32
C LYS A 316 -3.63 -8.97 -9.33
N GLU A 317 -2.41 -9.10 -9.84
CA GLU A 317 -1.19 -9.00 -9.02
C GLU A 317 -1.22 -9.96 -7.81
N PHE A 318 -1.76 -11.18 -8.01
CA PHE A 318 -1.96 -12.20 -6.99
C PHE A 318 -0.80 -12.33 -5.99
N PRO A 319 0.49 -12.48 -6.36
CA PRO A 319 1.60 -12.63 -5.41
C PRO A 319 1.71 -11.46 -4.45
N TRP A 320 1.31 -10.27 -4.90
CA TRP A 320 1.33 -9.03 -4.13
C TRP A 320 0.01 -8.80 -3.39
N ARG A 321 -1.09 -9.45 -3.80
CA ARG A 321 -2.44 -9.25 -3.27
C ARG A 321 -2.92 -10.50 -2.53
N ASN A 322 -3.83 -11.25 -3.14
CA ASN A 322 -4.44 -12.43 -2.53
C ASN A 322 -3.44 -13.52 -2.11
N GLY A 323 -2.24 -13.55 -2.70
CA GLY A 323 -1.16 -14.47 -2.36
C GLY A 323 -0.73 -14.36 -0.89
N TYR A 324 -0.73 -13.15 -0.31
CA TYR A 324 -0.41 -12.97 1.11
C TYR A 324 -1.35 -13.77 2.03
N PHE A 325 -2.66 -13.70 1.77
CA PHE A 325 -3.67 -14.41 2.55
C PHE A 325 -3.70 -15.91 2.25
N TRP A 326 -3.43 -16.28 0.99
CA TRP A 326 -3.27 -17.66 0.58
C TRP A 326 -2.13 -18.33 1.36
N ASP A 327 -0.96 -17.68 1.44
CA ASP A 327 0.21 -18.23 2.13
C ASP A 327 -0.06 -18.44 3.63
N ILE A 328 -0.78 -17.52 4.28
CA ILE A 328 -1.23 -17.67 5.68
C ILE A 328 -2.14 -18.91 5.83
N SER A 329 -3.08 -19.09 4.90
CA SER A 329 -4.02 -20.21 4.91
C SER A 329 -3.30 -21.55 4.73
N GLN A 330 -2.40 -21.62 3.75
CA GLN A 330 -1.58 -22.80 3.50
C GLN A 330 -0.68 -23.14 4.68
N ALA A 331 -0.07 -22.14 5.32
CA ALA A 331 0.75 -22.35 6.51
C ALA A 331 -0.09 -22.95 7.65
N ALA A 332 -1.26 -22.38 7.95
CA ALA A 332 -2.15 -22.89 9.00
C ALA A 332 -2.60 -24.34 8.73
N VAL A 333 -3.02 -24.65 7.50
CA VAL A 333 -3.45 -25.99 7.11
C VAL A 333 -2.30 -26.99 7.18
N SER A 334 -1.08 -26.60 6.79
CA SER A 334 0.11 -27.47 6.86
C SER A 334 0.48 -27.85 8.29
N GLU A 335 0.13 -27.00 9.27
CA GLU A 335 0.29 -27.26 10.69
C GLU A 335 -0.89 -28.04 11.31
N GLY A 336 -1.86 -28.48 10.50
CA GLY A 336 -3.06 -29.18 10.96
C GLY A 336 -4.08 -28.27 11.66
N LYS A 337 -3.97 -26.95 11.51
CA LYS A 337 -4.95 -25.98 12.03
C LYS A 337 -6.07 -25.76 11.00
N ALA A 338 -7.17 -25.19 11.47
CA ALA A 338 -8.24 -24.73 10.58
C ALA A 338 -7.74 -23.59 9.68
N ASP A 339 -8.26 -23.55 8.46
CA ASP A 339 -8.01 -22.45 7.53
C ASP A 339 -8.65 -21.14 8.06
N PRO A 340 -7.86 -20.09 8.35
CA PRO A 340 -8.37 -18.81 8.85
C PRO A 340 -9.18 -18.02 7.81
N ALA A 341 -9.04 -18.33 6.52
CA ALA A 341 -9.71 -17.64 5.42
C ALA A 341 -10.31 -18.62 4.40
N LEU A 342 -11.09 -19.58 4.91
CA LEU A 342 -11.66 -20.68 4.13
C LEU A 342 -12.43 -20.21 2.88
N THR A 343 -13.28 -19.20 2.98
CA THR A 343 -14.04 -18.71 1.81
C THR A 343 -13.10 -18.07 0.79
N HIS A 344 -12.09 -17.33 1.24
CA HIS A 344 -11.06 -16.75 0.38
C HIS A 344 -10.22 -17.82 -0.33
N SER A 345 -9.68 -18.79 0.41
CA SER A 345 -8.84 -19.86 -0.12
C SER A 345 -9.62 -20.85 -0.99
N CYS A 346 -10.91 -21.02 -0.76
CA CYS A 346 -11.76 -21.86 -1.61
C CYS A 346 -12.26 -21.16 -2.87
N CYS A 347 -11.99 -19.86 -3.05
CA CYS A 347 -12.32 -19.20 -4.31
C CYS A 347 -11.48 -19.77 -5.45
N ASP A 348 -12.14 -20.09 -6.57
CA ASP A 348 -11.60 -20.87 -7.68
C ASP A 348 -10.17 -20.44 -8.06
N PRO A 349 -9.19 -21.35 -8.05
CA PRO A 349 -7.84 -21.09 -8.52
C PRO A 349 -7.81 -20.45 -9.90
N GLN A 350 -8.77 -20.71 -10.80
CA GLN A 350 -8.88 -20.05 -12.10
C GLN A 350 -9.17 -18.54 -11.99
N LEU A 351 -9.97 -18.10 -11.00
CA LEU A 351 -10.20 -16.67 -10.70
C LEU A 351 -8.94 -16.00 -10.13
N MET A 352 -8.05 -16.78 -9.53
CA MET A 352 -6.76 -16.34 -9.01
C MET A 352 -5.60 -16.48 -10.03
N ALA A 353 -5.82 -17.24 -11.12
CA ALA A 353 -4.77 -17.72 -12.02
C ALA A 353 -4.78 -17.11 -13.42
N GLU A 354 -5.62 -16.13 -13.76
CA GLU A 354 -5.61 -15.57 -15.13
C GLU A 354 -4.26 -14.95 -15.55
N ASP A 355 -3.30 -14.73 -14.63
CA ASP A 355 -1.90 -14.44 -15.02
C ASP A 355 -0.81 -15.03 -14.09
N ILE A 356 -1.14 -15.82 -13.06
CA ILE A 356 -0.21 -16.00 -11.92
C ILE A 356 -0.25 -17.41 -11.32
N CYS A 357 0.56 -18.28 -11.90
CA CYS A 357 1.21 -19.33 -11.13
C CYS A 357 2.67 -19.37 -11.62
N PRO A 358 3.63 -18.81 -10.86
CA PRO A 358 5.04 -19.01 -11.15
C PRO A 358 5.29 -20.52 -11.28
N THR A 359 6.14 -20.93 -12.21
CA THR A 359 6.40 -22.37 -12.45
C THR A 359 6.80 -23.14 -11.19
N TRP A 360 7.37 -22.48 -10.17
CA TRP A 360 7.70 -23.08 -8.88
C TRP A 360 6.47 -23.41 -8.00
N LEU A 361 5.33 -22.72 -8.17
CA LEU A 361 4.08 -23.05 -7.45
C LEU A 361 3.35 -24.26 -8.09
N LYS A 362 3.62 -24.57 -9.36
CA LYS A 362 3.15 -25.82 -10.00
C LYS A 362 3.86 -27.06 -9.43
N GLU A 363 5.06 -26.89 -8.89
CA GLU A 363 5.79 -27.96 -8.18
C GLU A 363 5.33 -28.14 -6.73
N TYR A 364 4.65 -27.14 -6.15
CA TYR A 364 4.21 -27.14 -4.75
C TYR A 364 2.70 -27.29 -4.54
N ALA A 365 1.90 -27.41 -5.61
CA ALA A 365 0.55 -27.94 -5.47
C ALA A 365 0.68 -29.44 -5.16
N PRO A 366 0.41 -29.92 -3.93
CA PRO A 366 0.34 -31.35 -3.72
C PRO A 366 -0.73 -31.87 -4.66
N SER A 367 -0.37 -32.87 -5.46
CA SER A 367 -1.30 -33.65 -6.25
C SER A 367 -2.23 -34.40 -5.31
N VAL A 368 -3.19 -33.69 -4.71
CA VAL A 368 -4.32 -34.29 -4.02
C VAL A 368 -5.38 -34.54 -5.09
N VAL A 369 -5.10 -35.55 -5.90
CA VAL A 369 -6.20 -36.35 -6.43
C VAL A 369 -6.69 -37.15 -5.22
N PRO A 370 -7.97 -37.05 -4.79
CA PRO A 370 -8.50 -38.01 -3.86
C PRO A 370 -8.54 -39.36 -4.59
N SER A 371 -7.51 -40.17 -4.40
CA SER A 371 -7.66 -41.62 -4.51
C SER A 371 -8.44 -42.06 -3.29
N ASP A 372 -9.54 -42.76 -3.54
CA ASP A 372 -10.42 -43.41 -2.57
C ASP A 372 -11.49 -42.54 -1.93
N SER A 373 -12.64 -42.62 -2.59
CA SER A 373 -13.97 -42.72 -2.00
C SER A 373 -13.98 -43.39 -0.62
N SER A 374 -13.97 -42.61 0.46
CA SER A 374 -14.61 -42.96 1.75
C SER A 374 -14.46 -41.83 2.79
N VAL A 375 -15.17 -40.72 2.60
CA VAL A 375 -15.62 -39.91 3.75
C VAL A 375 -17.12 -39.70 3.60
N ALA A 376 -17.85 -40.43 4.43
CA ALA A 376 -19.30 -40.46 4.48
C ALA A 376 -19.86 -39.11 4.92
N MET A 377 -20.63 -38.45 4.04
CA MET A 377 -21.64 -37.50 4.47
C MET A 377 -22.84 -38.30 4.99
N PHE A 378 -23.11 -38.16 6.30
CA PHE A 378 -24.43 -38.45 6.84
C PHE A 378 -25.42 -37.45 6.24
N ALA A 379 -26.21 -37.91 5.27
CA ALA A 379 -27.47 -37.28 4.92
C ALA A 379 -28.51 -38.36 4.62
N ALA A 380 -29.62 -38.24 5.34
CA ALA A 380 -30.80 -39.09 5.37
C ALA A 380 -31.28 -39.60 4.00
N THR A 381 -31.50 -40.93 3.95
CA THR A 381 -32.63 -41.65 3.34
C THR A 381 -33.30 -41.08 2.08
N GLY A 382 -33.09 -41.74 0.95
CA GLY A 382 -33.95 -41.68 -0.25
C GLY A 382 -33.33 -42.39 -1.45
N GLU A 383 -33.98 -43.45 -1.95
CA GLU A 383 -33.51 -44.39 -2.99
C GLU A 383 -33.14 -43.76 -4.36
N PRO A 384 -32.31 -44.44 -5.20
CA PRO A 384 -31.79 -43.88 -6.45
C PRO A 384 -32.70 -44.15 -7.66
N ALA A 385 -33.01 -43.10 -8.42
CA ALA A 385 -33.56 -43.22 -9.77
C ALA A 385 -32.42 -43.35 -10.80
N ARG A 386 -32.53 -44.37 -11.66
CA ARG A 386 -31.63 -44.72 -12.78
C ARG A 386 -31.51 -43.59 -13.80
N ILE A 387 -30.27 -43.29 -14.21
CA ILE A 387 -29.98 -42.51 -15.42
C ILE A 387 -29.73 -43.49 -16.58
N VAL A 388 -30.46 -43.30 -17.68
CA VAL A 388 -30.23 -43.92 -19.00
C VAL A 388 -29.77 -42.80 -19.95
N PRO A 389 -28.74 -42.99 -20.80
CA PRO A 389 -28.26 -41.93 -21.68
C PRO A 389 -29.08 -41.87 -22.97
N ALA A 390 -29.39 -40.66 -23.46
CA ALA A 390 -29.97 -40.47 -24.78
C ALA A 390 -29.28 -39.31 -25.54
N THR A 391 -28.48 -39.73 -26.49
CA THR A 391 -28.19 -39.23 -27.84
C THR A 391 -28.82 -37.91 -28.32
N ILE A 392 -27.95 -37.12 -28.94
CA ILE A 392 -28.13 -35.94 -29.81
C ILE A 392 -29.20 -36.16 -30.90
N ILE A 393 -30.08 -35.17 -31.15
CA ILE A 393 -30.58 -34.70 -32.47
C ILE A 393 -30.96 -33.21 -32.32
N GLY A 394 -30.54 -32.39 -33.30
CA GLY A 394 -30.72 -30.94 -33.30
C GLY A 394 -32.10 -30.44 -33.76
N GLY A 395 -32.32 -29.14 -33.53
CA GLY A 395 -33.47 -28.39 -34.05
C GLY A 395 -33.50 -26.97 -33.48
N ALA A 396 -33.30 -25.97 -34.34
CA ALA A 396 -33.38 -24.54 -34.02
C ALA A 396 -34.83 -24.10 -33.66
N PRO A 397 -35.01 -23.00 -32.91
CA PRO A 397 -36.27 -22.27 -32.91
C PRO A 397 -36.20 -20.95 -33.70
N ARG A 398 -37.26 -20.75 -34.48
CA ARG A 398 -37.59 -19.57 -35.27
C ARG A 398 -37.97 -18.38 -34.39
N GLU A 399 -37.69 -17.20 -34.94
CA GLU A 399 -38.17 -15.87 -34.53
C GLU A 399 -39.70 -15.81 -34.36
N MET A 400 -40.16 -15.11 -33.32
CA MET A 400 -41.49 -14.49 -33.27
C MET A 400 -41.33 -12.98 -33.09
N ARG A 401 -41.68 -12.25 -34.16
CA ARG A 401 -41.98 -10.82 -34.13
C ARG A 401 -43.37 -10.63 -33.53
N CYS A 402 -43.52 -9.62 -32.67
CA CYS A 402 -44.81 -9.03 -32.35
C CYS A 402 -44.73 -7.55 -32.70
N ASP A 403 -45.62 -7.10 -33.58
CA ASP A 403 -45.68 -5.74 -34.11
C ASP A 403 -47.11 -5.21 -33.93
N ARG A 404 -47.20 -4.02 -33.31
CA ARG A 404 -48.20 -2.93 -33.44
C ARG A 404 -49.61 -3.00 -32.84
N GLY A 405 -49.97 -1.86 -32.22
CA GLY A 405 -51.29 -1.24 -32.23
C GLY A 405 -51.60 -0.49 -30.92
N LEU A 406 -51.24 0.79 -30.74
CA LEU A 406 -51.99 2.04 -31.07
C LEU A 406 -53.23 2.33 -30.18
N PHE A 407 -53.47 3.64 -29.98
CA PHE A 407 -54.42 4.37 -29.10
C PHE A 407 -53.90 4.67 -27.68
N GLY A 408 -53.89 5.90 -27.15
CA GLY A 408 -54.40 7.20 -27.59
C GLY A 408 -55.19 7.90 -26.47
N GLY A 409 -54.79 9.12 -26.09
CA GLY A 409 -55.56 10.09 -25.29
C GLY A 409 -55.41 9.95 -23.75
N ALA A 410 -54.84 10.89 -23.00
CA ALA A 410 -55.18 12.30 -22.74
C ALA A 410 -56.01 12.51 -21.46
N ALA A 411 -55.34 13.12 -20.47
CA ALA A 411 -55.76 14.23 -19.60
C ALA A 411 -56.85 14.07 -18.51
N CYS A 412 -56.60 14.85 -17.45
CA CYS A 412 -57.43 15.20 -16.29
C CYS A 412 -57.64 14.09 -15.24
N GLY A 413 -57.58 14.34 -13.94
CA GLY A 413 -57.46 15.58 -13.19
C GLY A 413 -57.92 15.30 -11.75
N GLN A 414 -57.24 15.92 -10.79
CA GLN A 414 -57.70 16.30 -9.45
C GLN A 414 -58.64 15.38 -8.66
N GLY A 415 -58.21 15.10 -7.42
CA GLY A 415 -59.01 15.53 -6.26
C GLY A 415 -59.37 14.44 -5.26
N CYS A 416 -58.87 14.65 -4.03
CA CYS A 416 -59.61 14.49 -2.77
C CYS A 416 -60.25 13.10 -2.53
N GLY A 417 -59.69 12.25 -1.68
CA GLY A 417 -59.65 12.44 -0.23
C GLY A 417 -60.85 11.74 0.40
N HIS A 418 -60.61 10.76 1.28
CA HIS A 418 -61.35 10.50 2.52
C HIS A 418 -60.71 9.31 3.25
N GLU A 419 -60.41 9.54 4.53
CA GLU A 419 -60.18 8.53 5.57
C GLU A 419 -61.42 7.63 5.70
N VAL A 420 -61.24 6.33 6.01
CA VAL A 420 -61.98 5.64 7.09
C VAL A 420 -61.12 4.49 7.66
N HIS A 421 -61.02 4.47 8.98
CA HIS A 421 -60.56 3.40 9.86
C HIS A 421 -61.19 2.02 9.59
N HIS A 422 -60.42 0.92 9.79
CA HIS A 422 -60.63 0.01 10.93
C HIS A 422 -59.68 -1.21 10.92
N HIS A 423 -59.21 -1.53 12.13
CA HIS A 423 -58.82 -2.83 12.69
C HIS A 423 -58.79 -4.06 11.77
N ALA A 424 -57.74 -4.87 11.85
CA ALA A 424 -57.65 -5.93 12.86
C ALA A 424 -56.35 -6.73 12.73
N HIS A 425 -55.88 -7.18 13.90
CA HIS A 425 -54.83 -8.17 14.12
C HIS A 425 -55.06 -9.47 13.33
N CYS A 426 -53.97 -10.13 12.94
CA CYS A 426 -53.74 -11.51 13.39
C CYS A 426 -52.26 -11.91 13.25
N VAL A 427 -51.67 -12.19 14.41
CA VAL A 427 -50.45 -12.95 14.64
C VAL A 427 -50.86 -14.43 14.76
N HIS A 428 -49.95 -15.32 14.38
CA HIS A 428 -49.71 -16.73 14.80
C HIS A 428 -49.41 -17.51 13.51
N SER A 429 -48.31 -18.25 13.41
CA SER A 429 -47.59 -19.04 14.42
C SER A 429 -46.13 -19.24 14.02
#